data_AF-A0A368GED0-F1
#
_entry.id   AF-A0A368GED0-F1
#
_cell.length_a   1.000
_cell.length_b   1.000
_cell.length_c   1.000
_cell.angle_alpha   90.00
_cell.angle_beta   90.00
_cell.angle_gamma   90.00
#
_symmetry.space_group_name_H-M   'P 1'
#
loop_
_entity.id
_entity.type
_entity.pdbx_description
1 polymer ?
#
loop_
_entity_poly.entity_id
_entity_poly.type
_entity_poly.pdbx_seq_one_letter_code
_entity_poly.pdbx_strand_id
1 'polypeptide(L)'
;MMHLRPNSFRLGFVGVDMFFVLSGFLMTKILFKKKMSLNSVGSFYMRRFKRIVPLYMLLAAATYTYGYFCLLVPDRKQIVDDLVWVYTYSSNIQPIFQKLGYWDQVHRISI
;
A
#
# COMPACT_ATOMS: atom_id res chain seq x y z
N MET A 1 10.18 26.77 -7.45
CA MET A 1 11.12 25.91 -8.20
C MET A 1 10.77 24.43 -7.94
N MET A 2 9.88 23.85 -8.74
CA MET A 2 9.65 22.39 -8.86
C MET A 2 8.76 22.17 -10.10
N HIS A 3 9.35 22.33 -11.27
CA HIS A 3 8.81 21.90 -12.57
C HIS A 3 9.57 20.66 -13.07
N LEU A 4 9.81 19.70 -12.18
CA LEU A 4 10.44 18.43 -12.54
C LEU A 4 9.40 17.54 -13.24
N ARG A 5 9.32 17.71 -14.56
CA ARG A 5 8.85 16.75 -15.59
C ARG A 5 7.76 15.75 -15.15
N PRO A 6 6.47 16.01 -15.40
CA PRO A 6 5.35 15.15 -14.99
C PRO A 6 5.20 13.86 -15.82
N ASN A 7 6.13 13.54 -16.72
CA ASN A 7 5.95 12.47 -17.70
C ASN A 7 6.86 11.23 -17.52
N SER A 8 7.75 11.24 -16.53
CA SER A 8 8.71 10.14 -16.33
C SER A 8 8.13 8.94 -15.55
N PHE A 9 6.96 9.09 -14.91
CA PHE A 9 6.39 8.07 -14.03
C PHE A 9 5.18 7.30 -14.61
N ARG A 10 4.79 7.51 -15.88
CA ARG A 10 3.71 6.70 -16.50
C ARG A 10 4.06 5.22 -16.58
N LEU A 11 5.33 4.87 -16.78
CA LEU A 11 5.79 3.48 -16.82
C LEU A 11 5.76 2.80 -15.44
N GLY A 12 5.87 3.56 -14.35
CA GLY A 12 5.91 3.00 -12.99
C GLY A 12 4.60 2.30 -12.59
N PHE A 13 3.46 2.86 -12.99
CA PHE A 13 2.14 2.28 -12.71
C PHE A 13 1.94 0.94 -13.42
N VAL A 14 2.28 0.86 -14.71
CA VAL A 14 2.19 -0.39 -15.49
C VAL A 14 3.03 -1.51 -14.86
N GLY A 15 4.21 -1.17 -14.33
CA GLY A 15 5.07 -2.13 -13.63
C GLY A 15 4.44 -2.70 -12.35
N VAL A 16 3.72 -1.87 -11.58
CA VAL A 16 2.99 -2.30 -10.38
C VAL A 16 1.86 -3.27 -10.76
N ASP A 17 1.10 -2.96 -11.81
CA ASP A 17 0.02 -3.81 -12.30
C ASP A 17 0.55 -5.17 -12.77
N MET A 18 1.61 -5.17 -13.59
CA MET A 18 2.27 -6.40 -14.03
C MET A 18 2.84 -7.22 -12.86
N PHE A 19 3.43 -6.56 -11.86
CA PHE A 19 3.93 -7.22 -10.66
C PHE A 19 2.81 -7.93 -9.89
N PHE A 20 1.65 -7.30 -9.71
CA PHE A 20 0.51 -7.92 -9.03
C PHE A 20 -0.04 -9.12 -9.81
N VAL A 21 -0.19 -9.00 -11.14
CA VAL A 21 -0.67 -10.11 -12.00
C VAL A 21 0.28 -11.31 -11.95
N LEU A 22 1.58 -11.08 -12.15
CA LEU A 22 2.59 -12.15 -12.10
C LEU A 22 2.71 -12.78 -10.72
N SER A 23 2.63 -11.97 -9.66
CA SER A 23 2.61 -12.46 -8.28
C SER A 23 1.38 -13.33 -8.00
N GLY A 24 0.21 -12.99 -8.52
CA GLY A 24 -1.00 -13.80 -8.43
C GLY A 24 -0.83 -15.14 -9.14
N PHE A 25 -0.38 -15.12 -10.39
CA PHE A 25 -0.16 -16.32 -11.20
C PHE A 25 0.83 -17.30 -10.54
N LEU A 26 1.96 -16.81 -10.06
CA LEU A 26 2.98 -17.64 -9.39
C LEU A 26 2.41 -18.31 -8.13
N MET A 27 1.62 -17.58 -7.36
CA MET A 27 1.09 -18.08 -6.09
C MET A 27 -0.01 -19.11 -6.29
N THR A 28 -0.89 -18.91 -7.26
CA THR A 28 -1.87 -19.92 -7.67
C THR A 28 -1.17 -21.19 -8.16
N LYS A 29 -0.09 -21.06 -8.96
CA LYS A 29 0.71 -22.20 -9.42
C LYS A 29 1.38 -22.97 -8.27
N ILE A 30 1.91 -22.28 -7.27
CA ILE A 30 2.49 -22.91 -6.06
C ILE A 30 1.41 -23.61 -5.24
N LEU A 31 0.22 -23.02 -5.11
CA LEU A 31 -0.91 -23.63 -4.42
C LEU A 31 -1.41 -24.89 -5.13
N PHE A 32 -1.58 -24.85 -6.46
CA PHE A 32 -2.02 -26.00 -7.25
C PHE A 32 -1.05 -27.19 -7.21
N LYS A 33 0.25 -26.92 -7.03
CA LYS A 33 1.28 -27.99 -6.95
C LYS A 33 1.31 -28.72 -5.60
N LYS A 34 0.65 -28.20 -4.56
CA LYS A 34 0.53 -28.84 -3.23
C LYS A 34 -0.88 -29.40 -3.04
N LYS A 35 -1.02 -30.60 -2.45
CA LYS A 35 -2.33 -31.09 -1.96
C LYS A 35 -2.88 -30.06 -0.96
N MET A 36 -4.01 -29.45 -1.32
CA MET A 36 -4.59 -28.32 -0.61
C MET A 36 -5.16 -28.79 0.74
N SER A 37 -4.51 -28.39 1.82
CA SER A 37 -5.00 -28.52 3.19
C SER A 37 -5.17 -27.12 3.78
N LEU A 38 -6.18 -26.88 4.62
CA LEU A 38 -6.40 -25.59 5.29
C LEU A 38 -5.12 -25.06 5.96
N ASN A 39 -4.35 -25.96 6.59
CA ASN A 39 -3.07 -25.63 7.23
C ASN A 39 -2.00 -25.19 6.23
N SER A 40 -1.98 -25.78 5.03
CA SER A 40 -1.02 -25.41 3.98
C SER A 40 -1.28 -24.01 3.45
N VAL A 41 -2.55 -23.64 3.28
CA VAL A 41 -2.99 -22.29 2.87
C VAL A 41 -2.69 -21.27 3.97
N GLY A 42 -3.04 -21.57 5.23
CA GLY A 42 -2.73 -20.70 6.37
C GLY A 42 -1.22 -20.45 6.52
N SER A 43 -0.38 -21.49 6.41
CA SER A 43 1.08 -21.36 6.47
C SER A 43 1.63 -20.46 5.36
N PHE A 44 0.98 -20.48 4.19
CA PHE A 44 1.36 -19.70 3.04
C PHE A 44 1.05 -18.21 3.24
N TYR A 45 -0.16 -17.87 3.71
CA TYR A 45 -0.50 -16.49 4.05
C TYR A 45 0.33 -15.96 5.22
N MET A 46 0.58 -16.78 6.25
CA MET A 46 1.40 -16.40 7.40
C MET A 46 2.84 -16.02 6.99
N ARG A 47 3.45 -16.78 6.07
CA ARG A 47 4.78 -16.44 5.53
C ARG A 47 4.78 -15.11 4.77
N ARG A 48 3.69 -14.79 4.07
CA ARG A 48 3.56 -13.51 3.34
C ARG A 48 3.35 -12.35 4.31
N PHE A 49 2.50 -12.54 5.32
CA PHE A 49 2.25 -11.55 6.37
C PHE A 49 3.55 -11.17 7.09
N LYS A 50 4.36 -12.16 7.52
CA LYS A 50 5.66 -11.92 8.18
C LYS A 50 6.69 -11.19 7.30
N ARG A 51 6.51 -11.13 5.97
CA ARG A 51 7.40 -10.41 5.05
C ARG A 51 6.90 -9.00 4.73
N ILE A 52 5.59 -8.81 4.58
CA ILE A 52 4.99 -7.53 4.14
C ILE A 52 4.82 -6.57 5.33
N VAL A 53 4.34 -7.07 6.46
CA VAL A 53 4.07 -6.27 7.67
C VAL A 53 5.30 -5.53 8.20
N PRO A 54 6.50 -6.12 8.32
CA PRO A 54 7.65 -5.39 8.83
C PRO A 54 8.06 -4.22 7.93
N LEU A 55 7.97 -4.41 6.60
CA LEU A 55 8.27 -3.33 5.65
C LEU A 55 7.22 -2.21 5.73
N TYR A 56 5.95 -2.58 5.88
CA TYR A 56 4.85 -1.62 6.08
C TYR A 56 5.06 -0.78 7.34
N MET A 57 5.34 -1.42 8.48
CA MET A 57 5.56 -0.74 9.75
C MET A 57 6.79 0.18 9.71
N LEU A 58 7.88 -0.27 9.05
CA LEU A 58 9.07 0.55 8.86
C LEU A 58 8.74 1.80 8.03
N LEU A 59 8.05 1.63 6.90
CA LEU A 59 7.68 2.76 6.05
C LEU A 59 6.72 3.72 6.77
N ALA A 60 5.74 3.20 7.50
CA ALA A 60 4.84 4.02 8.31
C ALA A 60 5.61 4.85 9.36
N ALA A 61 6.56 4.23 10.07
CA ALA A 61 7.40 4.92 11.03
C ALA A 61 8.33 5.96 10.37
N ALA A 62 8.92 5.63 9.22
CA ALA A 62 9.77 6.54 8.46
C ALA A 62 8.98 7.77 7.96
N THR A 63 7.78 7.57 7.43
CA THR A 63 6.91 8.65 6.98
C THR A 63 6.44 9.50 8.16
N TYR A 64 6.08 8.89 9.29
CA TYR A 64 5.70 9.62 10.50
C TYR A 64 6.85 10.49 11.04
N THR A 65 8.04 9.91 11.18
CA THR A 65 9.23 10.64 11.65
C THR A 65 9.58 11.79 10.72
N TYR A 66 9.59 11.54 9.41
CA TYR A 66 9.81 12.58 8.41
C TYR A 66 8.75 13.69 8.49
N GLY A 67 7.46 13.35 8.55
CA GLY A 67 6.37 14.30 8.67
C GLY A 67 6.44 15.14 9.96
N TYR A 68 6.81 14.52 11.08
CA TYR A 68 6.98 15.22 12.35
C TYR A 68 8.08 16.28 12.31
N PHE A 69 9.22 15.99 11.65
CA PHE A 69 10.35 16.92 11.57
C PHE A 69 10.23 17.96 10.45
N CYS A 70 9.56 17.65 9.34
CA CYS A 70 9.53 18.52 8.16
C CYS A 70 8.24 19.33 7.96
N LEU A 71 7.14 19.04 8.67
CA LEU A 71 5.84 19.72 8.47
C LEU A 71 5.50 20.79 9.53
N LEU A 72 4.70 21.76 9.09
CA LEU A 72 4.18 22.88 9.91
C LEU A 72 3.23 22.37 11.02
N VAL A 73 3.11 23.13 12.11
CA VAL A 73 2.35 22.75 13.32
C VAL A 73 0.91 22.28 13.09
N PRO A 74 0.10 22.91 12.20
CA PRO A 74 -1.27 22.44 11.95
C PRO A 74 -1.32 21.04 11.34
N ASP A 75 -0.40 20.71 10.43
CA ASP A 75 -0.38 19.42 9.71
C ASP A 75 0.08 18.25 10.62
N ARG A 76 0.78 18.54 11.72
CA ARG A 76 1.24 17.51 12.66
C ARG A 76 0.11 16.82 13.43
N LYS A 77 -0.97 17.55 13.76
CA LYS A 77 -2.12 16.96 14.47
C LYS A 77 -2.84 15.94 13.58
N GLN A 78 -3.01 16.28 12.30
CA GLN A 78 -3.66 15.41 11.33
C GLN A 78 -2.90 14.09 11.14
N ILE A 79 -1.56 14.13 11.11
CA ILE A 79 -0.72 12.93 11.04
C ILE A 79 -0.90 12.03 12.27
N VAL A 80 -1.02 12.61 13.46
CA VAL A 80 -1.20 11.83 14.70
C VAL A 80 -2.55 11.12 14.72
N ASP A 81 -3.61 11.78 14.24
CA ASP A 81 -4.93 11.16 14.10
C ASP A 81 -4.93 10.06 13.03
N ASP A 82 -4.20 10.27 11.93
CA ASP A 82 -4.06 9.28 10.85
C ASP A 82 -3.22 8.06 11.25
N LEU A 83 -2.32 8.18 12.25
CA LEU A 83 -1.50 7.05 12.71
C LEU A 83 -2.34 5.87 13.18
N VAL A 84 -3.46 6.12 13.86
CA VAL A 84 -4.33 5.04 14.36
C VAL A 84 -4.89 4.22 13.20
N TRP A 85 -5.28 4.89 12.11
CA TRP A 85 -5.77 4.25 10.89
C TRP A 85 -4.67 3.52 10.12
N VAL A 86 -3.45 4.06 10.11
CA VAL A 86 -2.28 3.42 9.49
C VAL A 86 -1.87 2.16 10.25
N TYR A 87 -1.69 2.22 11.57
CA TYR A 87 -1.25 1.06 12.37
C TYR A 87 -2.26 -0.09 12.40
N THR A 88 -3.55 0.23 12.36
CA THR A 88 -4.62 -0.79 12.29
C THR A 88 -4.89 -1.28 10.87
N TYR A 89 -4.12 -0.81 9.88
CA TYR A 89 -4.29 -1.16 8.46
C TYR A 89 -5.65 -0.76 7.87
N SER A 90 -6.34 0.18 8.52
CA SER A 90 -7.72 0.59 8.23
C SER A 90 -7.82 1.96 7.55
N SER A 91 -6.70 2.58 7.20
CA SER A 91 -6.63 3.81 6.40
C SER A 91 -7.43 3.76 5.10
N ASN A 92 -7.58 2.57 4.51
CA ASN A 92 -8.35 2.37 3.29
C ASN A 92 -9.85 2.14 3.53
N ILE A 93 -10.33 2.10 4.77
CA ILE A 93 -11.75 1.88 5.09
C ILE A 93 -12.55 3.18 4.97
N GLN A 94 -11.98 4.30 5.40
CA GLN A 94 -12.64 5.62 5.36
C GLN A 94 -13.05 6.07 3.94
N PRO A 95 -12.26 5.88 2.87
CA PRO A 95 -12.64 6.23 1.49
C PRO A 95 -13.76 5.36 0.89
N ILE A 96 -13.92 4.11 1.37
CA ILE A 96 -14.97 3.19 0.90
C ILE A 96 -16.35 3.80 1.17
N PHE A 97 -16.51 4.45 2.32
CA PHE A 97 -17.75 5.13 2.69
C PHE A 97 -17.99 6.43 1.91
N GLN A 98 -16.95 6.99 1.28
CA GLN A 98 -17.02 8.24 0.50
C GLN A 98 -17.28 8.01 -1.01
N LYS A 99 -17.47 6.76 -1.46
CA LYS A 99 -17.66 6.38 -2.88
C LYS A 99 -16.59 6.91 -3.84
N LEU A 100 -15.41 7.26 -3.34
CA LEU A 100 -14.26 7.60 -4.18
C LEU A 100 -13.56 6.28 -4.54
N GLY A 101 -13.69 5.84 -5.79
CA GLY A 101 -12.93 4.70 -6.27
C GLY A 101 -11.44 5.02 -6.28
N TYR A 102 -10.59 4.02 -6.05
CA TYR A 102 -9.12 4.14 -6.23
C TYR A 102 -8.77 4.80 -7.58
N TRP A 103 -9.51 4.44 -8.63
CA TRP A 103 -9.35 4.97 -9.98
C TRP A 103 -9.81 6.44 -10.15
N ASP A 104 -10.75 6.91 -9.34
CA ASP A 104 -11.22 8.31 -9.37
C ASP A 104 -10.19 9.27 -8.75
N GLN A 105 -9.46 8.81 -7.72
CA GLN A 105 -8.37 9.58 -7.13
C GLN A 105 -7.18 9.71 -8.10
N VAL A 106 -6.83 8.64 -8.83
CA VAL A 106 -5.74 8.65 -9.81
C VAL A 106 -6.07 9.54 -11.03
N HIS A 107 -7.34 9.56 -11.47
CA HIS A 107 -7.79 10.44 -12.55
C HIS A 107 -7.76 11.93 -12.17
N ARG A 108 -7.92 12.28 -10.89
CA ARG A 108 -7.84 13.68 -10.44
C ARG A 108 -6.41 14.25 -10.40
N ILE A 109 -5.39 13.39 -10.29
CA ILE A 109 -3.98 13.80 -10.19
C ILE A 109 -3.32 13.93 -11.58
N SER A 110 -3.99 13.43 -12.63
CA SER A 110 -3.51 13.42 -14.02
C SER A 110 -4.11 14.50 -14.93
N ILE A 111 -4.83 15.48 -14.35
CA ILE A 111 -5.39 16.67 -15.04
C ILE A 111 -4.75 17.93 -14.47
#